data_AF-A0A6G2DNQ8-F1
#
_entry.id   AF-A0A6G2DNQ8-F1
#
_cell.length_a   1.000
_cell.length_b   1.000
_cell.length_c   1.000
_cell.angle_alpha   90.00
_cell.angle_beta   90.00
_cell.angle_gamma   90.00
#
_symmetry.space_group_name_H-M   'P 1'
#
loop_
_entity.id
_entity.type
_entity.pdbx_description
1 polymer ?
#
loop_
_entity_poly.entity_id
_entity_poly.type
_entity_poly.pdbx_seq_one_letter_code
_entity_poly.pdbx_strand_id
1 'polypeptide(L)'
;SGGDTYTIIYLKLLLLSLKDEGKLYYDGVESDFIKELALTIDETDDDVMVTVNYLINQGLLEVVTENDEYYLTEIPNLIGSETAWAEKKRRYRQNKQRTLSLMSPTHVRQEIDKEREGEIDKKST
;
A
#
# COMPACT_ATOMS: atom_id res chain seq x y z
N SER A 1 3.52 6.62 -27.37
CA SER A 1 3.67 5.65 -26.26
C SER A 1 3.30 6.35 -24.98
N GLY A 2 2.25 5.90 -24.29
CA GLY A 2 1.77 6.45 -23.00
C GLY A 2 1.69 5.38 -21.90
N GLY A 3 2.40 4.26 -22.07
CA GLY A 3 2.35 3.14 -21.13
C GLY A 3 2.93 3.46 -19.76
N ASP A 4 3.92 4.35 -19.70
CA ASP A 4 4.45 4.92 -18.46
C ASP A 4 3.38 5.72 -17.71
N THR A 5 2.65 6.60 -18.40
CA THR A 5 1.51 7.35 -17.82
C THR A 5 0.45 6.40 -17.26
N TYR A 6 0.01 5.41 -18.04
CA TYR A 6 -1.03 4.47 -17.60
C TYR A 6 -0.58 3.59 -16.42
N THR A 7 0.71 3.23 -16.38
CA THR A 7 1.30 2.51 -15.26
C THR A 7 1.28 3.36 -14.00
N ILE A 8 1.65 4.65 -14.10
CA ILE A 8 1.63 5.59 -12.97
C ILE A 8 0.18 5.75 -12.46
N ILE A 9 -0.79 5.94 -13.36
CA ILE A 9 -2.21 6.04 -13.00
C ILE A 9 -2.65 4.79 -12.22
N TYR A 10 -2.36 3.59 -12.72
CA TYR A 10 -2.74 2.35 -12.05
C TYR A 10 -2.13 2.23 -10.64
N LEU A 11 -0.85 2.58 -10.47
CA LEU A 11 -0.20 2.58 -9.16
C LEU A 11 -0.84 3.59 -8.20
N LYS A 12 -1.20 4.79 -8.68
CA LYS A 12 -1.92 5.79 -7.89
C LYS A 12 -3.30 5.28 -7.44
N LEU A 13 -4.05 4.62 -8.32
CA LEU A 13 -5.35 4.01 -8.00
C LEU A 13 -5.21 2.91 -6.94
N LEU A 14 -4.21 2.02 -7.08
CA LEU A 14 -3.92 1.00 -6.08
C LEU A 14 -3.66 1.65 -4.71
N LEU A 15 -2.79 2.66 -4.64
CA LEU A 15 -2.48 3.38 -3.40
C LEU A 15 -3.70 4.08 -2.80
N LEU A 16 -4.54 4.69 -3.63
CA LEU A 16 -5.76 5.37 -3.20
C LEU A 16 -6.74 4.37 -2.56
N SER A 17 -6.91 3.21 -3.20
CA SER A 17 -7.82 2.16 -2.75
C SER A 17 -7.40 1.47 -1.45
N LEU A 18 -6.12 1.59 -1.03
CA LEU A 18 -5.61 0.94 0.20
C LEU A 18 -6.36 1.37 1.46
N LYS A 19 -6.91 2.58 1.47
CA LYS A 19 -7.65 3.11 2.62
C LYS A 19 -8.93 2.32 2.89
N ASP A 20 -9.54 1.79 1.83
CA ASP A 20 -10.85 1.18 1.83
C ASP A 20 -10.80 -0.26 1.28
N GLU A 21 -9.71 -0.97 1.61
CA GLU A 21 -9.50 -2.40 1.30
C GLU A 21 -9.61 -2.74 -0.20
N GLY A 22 -9.22 -1.81 -1.07
CA GLY A 22 -9.22 -1.98 -2.52
C GLY A 22 -10.41 -1.36 -3.24
N LYS A 23 -11.25 -0.60 -2.53
CA LYS A 23 -12.41 0.08 -3.10
C LYS A 23 -12.10 1.52 -3.51
N LEU A 24 -12.80 1.98 -4.53
CA LEU A 24 -12.82 3.37 -5.01
C LEU A 24 -14.27 3.83 -5.08
N TYR A 25 -14.50 5.06 -4.63
CA TYR A 25 -15.82 5.67 -4.51
C TYR A 25 -15.96 6.89 -5.40
N TYR A 26 -17.20 7.21 -5.73
CA TYR A 26 -17.57 8.45 -6.38
C TYR A 26 -18.38 9.30 -5.39
N ASP A 27 -17.78 10.39 -4.91
CA ASP A 27 -18.38 11.28 -3.91
C ASP A 27 -19.25 12.38 -4.55
N GLY A 28 -19.27 12.48 -5.89
CA GLY A 28 -20.05 13.46 -6.63
C GLY A 28 -19.47 14.87 -6.57
N VAL A 29 -18.16 14.99 -6.33
CA VAL A 29 -17.43 16.26 -6.33
C VAL A 29 -17.28 16.78 -7.76
N GLU A 30 -17.12 15.86 -8.71
CA GLU A 30 -17.08 16.14 -10.13
C GLU A 30 -18.33 15.68 -10.86
N SER A 31 -18.36 15.89 -12.18
CA SER A 31 -19.49 15.47 -13.03
C SER A 31 -19.53 13.97 -13.36
N ASP A 32 -18.40 13.29 -13.23
CA ASP A 32 -18.25 11.86 -13.52
C ASP A 32 -17.11 11.26 -12.68
N PHE A 33 -17.16 9.94 -12.44
CA PHE A 33 -16.16 9.20 -11.69
C PHE A 33 -14.75 9.36 -12.26
N ILE A 34 -14.62 9.33 -13.59
CA ILE A 34 -13.32 9.48 -14.26
C ILE A 34 -12.70 10.85 -13.97
N LYS A 35 -13.50 11.90 -13.96
CA LYS A 35 -13.04 13.27 -13.67
C LYS A 35 -12.69 13.44 -12.20
N GLU A 36 -13.46 12.84 -11.32
CA GLU A 36 -13.16 12.86 -9.88
C GLU A 36 -11.84 12.14 -9.58
N LEU A 37 -11.63 10.97 -10.22
CA LEU A 37 -10.37 10.26 -10.14
C LEU A 37 -9.22 11.09 -10.68
N ALA A 38 -9.37 11.66 -11.89
CA ALA A 38 -8.37 12.50 -12.54
C ALA A 38 -7.94 13.68 -11.65
N LEU A 39 -8.91 14.38 -11.05
CA LEU A 39 -8.65 15.45 -10.08
C LEU A 39 -7.92 14.93 -8.83
N THR A 40 -8.33 13.79 -8.30
CA THR A 40 -7.77 13.20 -7.07
C THR A 40 -6.32 12.75 -7.25
N ILE A 41 -6.01 12.15 -8.39
CA ILE A 41 -4.68 11.59 -8.67
C ILE A 41 -3.76 12.57 -9.41
N ASP A 42 -4.27 13.76 -9.78
CA ASP A 42 -3.59 14.79 -10.56
C ASP A 42 -3.10 14.27 -11.92
N GLU A 43 -4.03 13.77 -12.73
CA GLU A 43 -3.80 13.24 -14.08
C GLU A 43 -4.90 13.74 -15.05
N THR A 44 -4.73 13.51 -16.35
CA THR A 44 -5.71 13.98 -17.35
C THR A 44 -6.91 13.05 -17.48
N ASP A 45 -8.10 13.62 -17.71
CA ASP A 45 -9.35 12.85 -17.91
C ASP A 45 -9.21 11.76 -18.98
N ASP A 46 -8.54 12.07 -20.10
CA ASP A 46 -8.35 11.14 -21.22
C ASP A 46 -7.45 9.95 -20.82
N ASP A 47 -6.34 10.20 -20.13
CA ASP A 47 -5.42 9.14 -19.71
C ASP A 47 -6.06 8.25 -18.63
N VAL A 48 -6.81 8.83 -17.70
CA VAL A 48 -7.57 8.08 -16.69
C VAL A 48 -8.66 7.26 -17.34
N MET A 49 -9.42 7.82 -18.27
CA MET A 49 -10.45 7.10 -19.03
C MET A 49 -9.87 5.89 -19.76
N VAL A 50 -8.76 6.07 -20.49
CA VAL A 50 -8.09 4.97 -21.21
C VAL A 50 -7.61 3.89 -20.23
N THR A 51 -7.01 4.31 -19.12
CA THR A 51 -6.48 3.38 -18.11
C THR A 51 -7.59 2.58 -17.43
N VAL A 52 -8.63 3.25 -16.94
CA VAL A 52 -9.77 2.60 -16.26
C VAL A 52 -10.46 1.59 -17.18
N ASN A 53 -10.72 1.96 -18.43
CA ASN A 53 -11.30 1.04 -19.42
C ASN A 53 -10.41 -0.18 -19.66
N TYR A 54 -9.09 0.02 -19.74
CA TYR A 54 -8.15 -1.09 -19.85
C TYR A 54 -8.21 -2.02 -18.62
N LEU A 55 -8.22 -1.45 -17.41
CA LEU A 55 -8.28 -2.23 -16.17
C LEU A 55 -9.56 -3.07 -16.07
N ILE A 56 -10.72 -2.50 -16.45
CA ILE A 56 -11.99 -3.24 -16.51
C ILE A 56 -11.90 -4.40 -17.50
N ASN A 57 -11.39 -4.14 -18.71
CA ASN A 57 -11.26 -5.17 -19.75
C ASN A 57 -10.29 -6.30 -19.37
N GLN A 58 -9.30 -6.03 -18.53
CA GLN A 58 -8.37 -7.04 -18.01
C GLN A 58 -8.85 -7.72 -16.72
N GLY A 59 -9.98 -7.29 -16.14
CA GLY A 59 -10.47 -7.81 -14.85
C GLY A 59 -9.64 -7.34 -13.64
N LEU A 60 -8.86 -6.27 -13.80
CA LEU A 60 -8.08 -5.65 -12.72
C LEU A 60 -8.93 -4.65 -11.92
N LEU A 61 -10.02 -4.17 -12.50
CA LEU A 61 -11.00 -3.29 -11.87
C LEU A 61 -12.41 -3.84 -12.14
N GLU A 62 -13.17 -4.12 -11.10
CA GLU A 62 -14.56 -4.57 -11.19
C GLU A 62 -15.53 -3.45 -10.84
N VAL A 63 -16.60 -3.32 -11.62
CA VAL A 63 -17.69 -2.37 -11.35
C VAL A 63 -18.76 -3.08 -10.54
N VAL A 64 -18.97 -2.64 -9.30
CA VAL A 64 -20.00 -3.15 -8.40
C VAL A 64 -21.25 -2.31 -8.58
N THR A 65 -22.08 -2.71 -9.55
CA THR A 65 -23.30 -1.99 -9.97
C THR A 65 -24.36 -1.80 -8.89
N GLU A 66 -24.27 -2.54 -7.79
CA GLU A 66 -25.23 -2.44 -6.68
C GLU A 66 -24.99 -1.20 -5.81
N ASN A 67 -23.75 -0.71 -5.75
CA ASN A 67 -23.35 0.40 -4.87
C ASN A 67 -22.63 1.55 -5.61
N ASP A 68 -22.58 1.53 -6.94
CA ASP A 68 -21.75 2.43 -7.75
C ASP A 68 -20.27 2.47 -7.28
N GLU A 69 -19.77 1.33 -6.81
CA GLU A 69 -18.40 1.15 -6.30
C GLU A 69 -17.49 0.52 -7.37
N TYR A 70 -16.20 0.84 -7.33
CA TYR A 70 -15.18 0.17 -8.13
C TYR A 70 -14.21 -0.57 -7.23
N TYR A 71 -13.83 -1.80 -7.60
CA TYR A 71 -12.97 -2.66 -6.80
C TYR A 71 -11.71 -3.09 -7.56
N LEU A 72 -10.53 -2.89 -6.96
CA LEU A 72 -9.25 -3.35 -7.50
C LEU A 72 -8.94 -4.76 -7.02
N THR A 73 -9.00 -5.72 -7.95
CA THR A 73 -8.95 -7.16 -7.66
C THR A 73 -7.58 -7.66 -7.20
N GLU A 74 -6.51 -6.94 -7.50
CA GLU A 74 -5.13 -7.32 -7.14
C GLU A 74 -4.72 -6.91 -5.72
N ILE A 75 -5.52 -6.09 -5.04
CA ILE A 75 -5.18 -5.58 -3.70
C ILE A 75 -4.93 -6.71 -2.68
N PRO A 76 -5.75 -7.77 -2.60
CA PRO A 76 -5.48 -8.91 -1.71
C PRO A 76 -4.19 -9.68 -2.02
N ASN A 77 -3.72 -9.66 -3.27
CA ASN A 77 -2.46 -10.31 -3.65
C ASN A 77 -1.25 -9.45 -3.29
N LEU A 78 -1.40 -8.13 -3.38
CA LEU A 78 -0.35 -7.16 -3.11
C LEU A 78 -0.16 -6.89 -1.61
N ILE A 79 -1.23 -7.03 -0.82
CA ILE A 79 -1.22 -6.85 0.63
C ILE A 79 -1.21 -8.22 1.32
N GLY A 80 -0.36 -8.39 2.34
CA GLY A 80 -0.44 -9.57 3.22
C GLY A 80 0.66 -10.61 3.04
N SER A 81 1.60 -10.43 2.10
CA SER A 81 2.84 -11.21 2.12
C SER A 81 3.82 -10.63 3.15
N GLU A 82 3.66 -11.02 4.41
CA GLU A 82 4.74 -10.85 5.39
C GLU A 82 5.92 -11.70 4.88
N THR A 83 7.02 -11.08 4.43
CA THR A 83 8.21 -11.84 4.05
C THR A 83 8.62 -12.74 5.22
N ALA A 84 9.17 -13.92 4.96
CA ALA A 84 9.61 -14.84 6.03
C ALA A 84 10.54 -14.15 7.06
N TRP A 85 11.31 -13.14 6.60
CA TRP A 85 12.11 -12.27 7.44
C TRP A 85 11.29 -11.31 8.31
N ALA A 86 10.28 -10.65 7.74
CA ALA A 86 9.36 -9.80 8.50
C ALA A 86 8.62 -10.60 9.58
N GLU A 87 8.13 -11.79 9.25
CA GLU A 87 7.43 -12.69 10.18
C GLU A 87 8.37 -13.13 11.31
N LYS A 88 9.59 -13.55 10.96
CA LYS A 88 10.62 -13.92 11.95
C LYS A 88 10.96 -12.74 12.87
N LYS A 89 11.07 -11.53 12.34
CA LYS A 89 11.39 -10.32 13.13
C LYS A 89 10.21 -9.93 14.04
N ARG A 90 8.96 -10.05 13.56
CA ARG A 90 7.74 -9.87 14.36
C ARG A 90 7.68 -10.86 15.53
N ARG A 91 7.91 -12.15 15.25
CA ARG A 91 7.97 -13.22 16.27
C ARG A 91 9.09 -13.00 17.29
N TYR A 92 10.27 -12.57 16.85
CA TYR A 92 11.38 -12.23 17.75
C TYR A 92 11.01 -11.09 18.72
N ARG A 93 10.42 -9.98 18.22
CA ARG A 93 9.96 -8.87 19.07
C ARG A 93 8.90 -9.31 20.09
N GLN A 94 7.93 -10.12 19.66
CA GLN A 94 6.88 -10.64 20.54
C GLN A 94 7.46 -11.55 21.63
N ASN A 95 8.42 -12.41 21.28
CA ASN A 95 9.10 -13.27 22.24
C ASN A 95 9.98 -12.48 23.22
N LYS A 96 10.70 -11.45 22.75
CA LYS A 96 11.50 -10.55 23.61
C LYS A 96 10.62 -9.80 24.61
N GLN A 97 9.44 -9.33 24.20
CA GLN A 97 8.48 -8.69 25.10
C GLN A 97 7.91 -9.68 26.14
N ARG A 98 7.60 -10.92 25.74
CA ARG A 98 7.14 -11.96 26.68
C ARG A 98 8.23 -12.36 27.67
N THR A 99 9.48 -12.51 27.25
CA THR A 99 10.59 -12.85 28.17
C THR A 99 10.92 -11.72 29.14
N LEU A 100 10.84 -10.46 28.71
CA LEU A 100 10.98 -9.30 29.60
C LEU A 100 9.81 -9.18 30.60
N SER A 101 8.59 -9.59 30.21
CA SER A 101 7.43 -9.63 31.11
C SER A 101 7.46 -10.80 32.10
N LEU A 102 8.20 -11.87 31.81
CA LEU A 102 8.27 -13.09 32.64
C LEU A 102 9.49 -13.12 33.57
N MET A 103 10.45 -12.21 33.41
CA MET A 103 11.65 -12.15 34.23
C MET A 103 11.98 -10.71 34.61
N SER A 104 11.52 -10.30 35.78
CA SER A 104 12.12 -9.15 36.49
C SER A 104 12.53 -9.54 37.91
N PRO A 105 13.73 -10.14 38.09
CA PRO A 105 14.43 -10.02 39.36
C PRO A 105 14.82 -8.55 39.54
N THR A 106 14.43 -7.94 40.65
CA THR A 106 14.61 -6.51 41.00
C THR A 106 16.07 -6.02 41.11
N HIS A 107 17.07 -6.82 40.73
CA HIS A 107 18.49 -6.54 40.98
C HIS A 107 19.43 -6.73 39.78
N VAL A 108 18.92 -6.89 38.56
CA VAL A 108 19.81 -7.08 37.39
C VAL A 108 19.94 -5.77 36.61
N ARG A 109 21.19 -5.31 36.49
CA ARG A 109 21.62 -4.14 35.70
C ARG A 109 21.10 -4.29 34.27
N GLN A 110 20.28 -3.34 33.83
CA GLN A 110 19.79 -3.30 32.44
C GLN A 110 20.93 -2.78 31.54
N GLU A 111 21.45 -3.63 30.67
CA GLU A 111 22.25 -3.16 29.54
C GLU A 111 21.32 -2.61 28.46
N ILE A 112 21.48 -1.33 28.18
CA ILE A 112 20.76 -0.63 27.12
C ILE A 112 21.43 -1.02 25.80
N ASP A 113 20.73 -1.78 24.94
CA ASP A 113 21.13 -1.98 23.55
C ASP A 113 21.08 -0.63 22.83
N LYS A 114 22.25 -0.01 22.61
CA LYS A 114 22.37 1.13 21.68
C LYS A 114 22.24 0.59 20.27
N GLU A 115 21.08 0.83 19.63
CA GLU A 115 20.94 0.68 18.18
C GLU A 115 21.99 1.58 17.51
N ARG A 116 22.99 0.96 16.88
CA ARG A 116 23.96 1.66 16.06
C ARG A 116 23.34 1.83 14.67
N GLU A 117 22.87 3.03 14.37
CA GLU A 117 22.53 3.45 13.02
C GLU A 117 23.77 3.25 12.12
N GLY A 118 23.62 2.45 11.08
CA GLY A 118 24.67 2.27 10.07
C GLY A 118 24.68 3.48 9.16
N GLU A 119 25.64 4.39 9.36
CA GLU A 119 26.05 5.36 8.34
C GLU A 119 26.57 4.57 7.12
N ILE A 120 25.81 4.59 6.03
CA ILE A 120 26.31 4.21 4.72
C ILE A 120 27.13 5.39 4.22
N ASP A 121 28.45 5.36 4.44
CA ASP A 121 29.37 6.09 3.57
C ASP A 121 30.63 5.26 3.33
N LYS A 122 30.73 4.70 2.12
CA LYS A 122 32.02 4.46 1.48
C LYS A 122 31.89 4.70 -0.02
N LYS A 123 32.18 5.95 -0.41
CA LYS A 123 33.07 6.31 -1.51
C LYS A 123 33.78 5.11 -2.19
N SER A 124 33.57 4.96 -3.48
CA SER A 124 34.44 4.27 -4.44
C SER A 124 34.24 5.06 -5.74
N THR A 125 35.22 5.59 -6.45
CA THR A 125 36.68 5.64 -6.39
C THR A 125 37.07 6.90 -7.16
#